data_AF-A0A7S4K898-F1
#
_entry.id   AF-A0A7S4K898-F1
#
_cell.length_a   1.000
_cell.length_b   1.000
_cell.length_c   1.000
_cell.angle_alpha   90.00
_cell.angle_beta   90.00
_cell.angle_gamma   90.00
#
_symmetry.space_group_name_H-M   'P 1'
#
loop_
_entity.id
_entity.type
_entity.pdbx_description
1 polymer ?
#
loop_
_entity_poly.entity_id
_entity_poly.type
_entity_poly.pdbx_seq_one_letter_code
_entity_poly.pdbx_strand_id
1 'polypeptide(L)'
;VKVASISSRTTSILRVRAGGHHDDEVTARASSSSDKGGIRRRTAMADRIHTPQWLLAGAARMLLIVYGMWQDESMAVKYTDADYQVFSDAARMMAMGDSPFERATYRYSPSIAMLLLPNVWVGKLWGKLLFASTDLLVGCLLARILMAQKTDKQQLAFLVNLWILNPIVVNVSTRGNAEALVSLVVMATILAVVQDRPVLAGLFLGLAVHVKVYPIIYSLPLYLSFCREIRRVSFFSDFFNKRSLQFAFSAILSFSVLTGAFFVMYGHRFLHEAYIYHVFRVDHRHNFSLYFYQRYPW
;
A
#
# COMPACT_ATOMS: atom_id res chain seq x y z
N VAL A 1 16.34 3.92 -44.68
CA VAL A 1 15.21 4.05 -43.73
C VAL A 1 15.54 3.21 -42.51
N LYS A 2 15.86 3.86 -41.38
CA LYS A 2 16.53 3.30 -40.19
C LYS A 2 15.53 2.57 -39.28
N VAL A 3 15.72 1.27 -39.08
CA VAL A 3 15.22 0.51 -37.93
C VAL A 3 16.40 -0.25 -37.32
N ALA A 4 17.18 0.46 -36.51
CA ALA A 4 18.22 -0.10 -35.64
C ALA A 4 18.65 0.98 -34.64
N SER A 5 18.13 0.96 -33.40
CA SER A 5 18.77 1.58 -32.20
C SER A 5 17.97 1.51 -30.88
N ILE A 6 17.14 0.48 -30.62
CA ILE A 6 16.41 0.37 -29.32
C ILE A 6 17.03 -0.68 -28.36
N SER A 7 18.14 -1.34 -28.73
CA SER A 7 18.72 -2.42 -27.92
C SER A 7 19.84 -2.01 -26.93
N SER A 8 20.33 -0.76 -26.94
CA SER A 8 21.54 -0.39 -26.16
C SER A 8 21.30 0.33 -24.83
N ARG A 9 20.06 0.69 -24.47
CA ARG A 9 19.78 1.47 -23.24
C ARG A 9 19.35 0.66 -22.02
N THR A 10 18.94 -0.60 -22.18
CA THR A 10 18.53 -1.46 -21.05
C THR A 10 19.73 -2.13 -20.36
N THR A 11 20.88 -2.16 -21.03
CA THR A 11 22.09 -2.87 -20.55
C THR A 11 23.03 -1.98 -19.72
N SER A 12 22.79 -0.67 -19.62
CA SER A 12 23.63 0.24 -18.82
C SER A 12 23.28 0.29 -17.32
N ILE A 13 22.15 -0.30 -16.92
CA ILE A 13 21.67 -0.32 -15.53
C ILE A 13 22.43 -1.34 -14.66
N LEU A 14 23.18 -2.28 -15.28
CA LEU A 14 23.86 -3.38 -14.57
C LEU A 14 25.39 -3.23 -14.42
N ARG A 15 26.02 -2.11 -14.83
CA ARG A 15 27.50 -2.04 -14.92
C ARG A 15 28.23 -1.08 -13.98
N VAL A 16 27.56 -0.40 -13.05
CA VAL A 16 28.20 0.67 -12.23
C VAL A 16 28.67 0.20 -10.84
N ARG A 17 28.82 -1.11 -10.59
CA ARG A 17 29.33 -1.58 -9.29
C ARG A 17 30.27 -2.78 -9.43
N ALA A 18 31.33 -2.60 -10.19
CA ALA A 18 32.49 -3.49 -10.18
C ALA A 18 33.75 -2.61 -10.11
N GLY A 19 34.40 -2.58 -8.95
CA GLY A 19 35.71 -1.93 -8.78
C GLY A 19 35.99 -1.53 -7.34
N GLY A 20 36.95 -2.21 -6.71
CA GLY A 20 37.68 -1.73 -5.53
C GLY A 20 37.42 -2.51 -4.25
N HIS A 21 38.18 -3.59 -4.03
CA HIS A 21 38.35 -4.24 -2.74
C HIS A 21 39.85 -4.19 -2.41
N HIS A 22 40.26 -3.19 -1.65
CA HIS A 22 41.39 -3.22 -0.70
C HIS A 22 41.39 -1.90 0.08
N ASP A 23 41.69 -2.01 1.38
CA ASP A 23 41.92 -0.94 2.37
C ASP A 23 40.71 -0.49 3.21
N ASP A 24 40.17 -1.42 4.02
CA ASP A 24 39.16 -1.10 5.06
C ASP A 24 39.64 -1.55 6.45
N GLU A 25 40.29 -0.66 7.19
CA GLU A 25 40.26 -0.75 8.67
C GLU A 25 40.47 0.59 9.41
N VAL A 26 40.92 1.66 8.74
CA VAL A 26 41.15 2.97 9.39
C VAL A 26 40.00 3.99 9.15
N THR A 27 39.12 3.75 8.18
CA THR A 27 38.02 4.66 7.78
C THR A 27 36.69 4.47 8.56
N ALA A 28 36.59 3.46 9.42
CA ALA A 28 35.35 3.08 10.10
C ALA A 28 34.88 4.06 11.20
N ARG A 29 35.76 4.92 11.74
CA ARG A 29 35.37 5.90 12.77
C ARG A 29 34.93 7.27 12.22
N ALA A 30 35.28 7.61 10.98
CA ALA A 30 34.91 8.89 10.35
C ALA A 30 33.58 8.85 9.56
N SER A 31 33.07 7.65 9.24
CA SER A 31 31.85 7.46 8.44
C SER A 31 30.54 7.55 9.23
N SER A 32 30.57 7.40 10.56
CA SER A 32 29.35 7.39 11.39
C SER A 32 28.74 8.78 11.64
N SER A 33 29.52 9.86 11.48
CA SER A 33 29.06 11.25 11.64
C SER A 33 28.60 11.89 10.32
N SER A 34 29.18 11.49 9.19
CA SER A 34 28.80 12.03 7.87
C SER A 34 27.51 11.41 7.31
N ASP A 35 27.22 10.14 7.64
CA ASP A 35 26.02 9.45 7.15
C ASP A 35 24.73 9.96 7.82
N LYS A 36 24.81 10.35 9.11
CA LYS A 36 23.72 11.05 9.81
C LYS A 36 23.43 12.43 9.20
N GLY A 37 24.46 13.15 8.75
CA GLY A 37 24.33 14.43 8.04
C GLY A 37 23.74 14.28 6.64
N GLY A 38 24.08 13.20 5.93
CA GLY A 38 23.54 12.86 4.61
C GLY A 38 22.07 12.44 4.65
N ILE A 39 21.66 11.66 5.66
CA ILE A 39 20.26 11.28 5.88
C ILE A 39 19.43 12.52 6.23
N ARG A 40 19.91 13.39 7.14
CA ARG A 40 19.20 14.60 7.57
C ARG A 40 19.09 15.66 6.46
N ARG A 41 20.10 15.78 5.59
CA ARG A 41 20.03 16.62 4.37
C ARG A 41 19.13 16.04 3.28
N ARG A 42 19.06 14.71 3.13
CA ARG A 42 18.16 14.05 2.18
C ARG A 42 16.69 14.15 2.61
N THR A 43 16.40 14.07 3.91
CA THR A 43 15.06 14.37 4.44
C THR A 43 14.67 15.83 4.22
N ALA A 44 15.59 16.78 4.47
CA ALA A 44 15.34 18.21 4.26
C ALA A 44 15.21 18.63 2.77
N MET A 45 15.71 17.81 1.84
CA MET A 45 15.60 18.06 0.40
C MET A 45 14.33 17.44 -0.20
N ALA A 46 13.76 16.43 0.45
CA ALA A 46 12.40 15.96 0.17
C ALA A 46 11.32 16.99 0.54
N ASP A 47 11.64 17.91 1.47
CA ASP A 47 10.77 19.03 1.86
C ASP A 47 10.65 20.12 0.79
N ARG A 48 11.35 20.01 -0.35
CA ARG A 48 11.15 20.87 -1.53
C ARG A 48 10.36 20.21 -2.65
N ILE A 49 9.58 19.18 -2.34
CA ILE A 49 8.40 18.87 -3.16
C ILE A 49 7.38 19.95 -2.80
N HIS A 50 7.28 20.94 -3.67
CA HIS A 50 6.54 22.19 -3.50
C HIS A 50 5.36 22.11 -2.50
N THR A 51 5.56 22.70 -1.32
CA THR A 51 4.57 22.84 -0.24
C THR A 51 3.17 23.27 -0.70
N PRO A 52 2.99 24.20 -1.68
CA PRO A 52 1.64 24.61 -2.08
C PRO A 52 0.80 23.49 -2.70
N GLN A 53 1.38 22.53 -3.42
CA GLN A 53 0.65 21.42 -4.04
C GLN A 53 0.13 20.45 -2.98
N TRP A 54 0.89 20.21 -1.91
CA TRP A 54 0.44 19.40 -0.78
C TRP A 54 -0.70 20.07 -0.01
N LEU A 55 -0.61 21.38 0.20
CA LEU A 55 -1.68 22.16 0.81
C LEU A 55 -2.94 22.14 -0.07
N LEU A 56 -2.80 22.32 -1.38
CA LEU A 56 -3.89 22.22 -2.34
C LEU A 56 -4.52 20.81 -2.33
N ALA A 57 -3.70 19.76 -2.33
CA ALA A 57 -4.13 18.38 -2.27
C ALA A 57 -4.90 18.06 -0.97
N GLY A 58 -4.42 18.56 0.17
CA GLY A 58 -5.11 18.44 1.46
C GLY A 58 -6.42 19.21 1.48
N ALA A 59 -6.40 20.47 1.04
CA ALA A 59 -7.59 21.32 0.96
C ALA A 59 -8.66 20.71 0.03
N ALA A 60 -8.28 20.20 -1.13
CA ALA A 60 -9.18 19.51 -2.05
C ALA A 60 -9.86 18.30 -1.39
N ARG A 61 -9.10 17.50 -0.62
CA ARG A 61 -9.66 16.36 0.12
C ARG A 61 -10.63 16.81 1.21
N MET A 62 -10.29 17.85 1.97
CA MET A 62 -11.16 18.41 3.00
C MET A 62 -12.46 18.97 2.40
N LEU A 63 -12.37 19.73 1.31
CA LEU A 63 -13.53 20.27 0.60
C LEU A 63 -14.45 19.14 0.11
N LEU A 64 -13.90 18.07 -0.47
CA LEU A 64 -14.70 16.94 -0.95
C LEU A 64 -15.31 16.12 0.19
N ILE A 65 -14.63 15.98 1.33
CA ILE A 65 -15.22 15.34 2.52
C ILE A 65 -16.43 16.14 3.01
N VAL A 66 -16.30 17.46 3.13
CA VAL A 66 -17.39 18.36 3.56
C VAL A 66 -18.53 18.37 2.54
N TYR A 67 -18.21 18.52 1.25
CA TYR A 67 -19.19 18.42 0.18
C TYR A 67 -19.91 17.07 0.19
N GLY A 68 -19.16 15.98 0.44
CA GLY A 68 -19.71 14.64 0.55
C GLY A 68 -20.74 14.49 1.66
N MET A 69 -20.56 15.18 2.80
CA MET A 69 -21.56 15.22 3.87
C MET A 69 -22.86 15.86 3.39
N TRP A 70 -22.76 17.03 2.77
CA TRP A 70 -23.93 17.72 2.23
C TRP A 70 -24.65 16.88 1.16
N GLN A 71 -23.88 16.26 0.24
CA GLN A 71 -24.44 15.38 -0.79
C GLN A 71 -25.14 14.15 -0.17
N ASP A 72 -24.52 13.53 0.83
CA ASP A 72 -25.08 12.35 1.51
C ASP A 72 -26.39 12.66 2.22
N GLU A 73 -26.60 13.89 2.68
CA GLU A 73 -27.85 14.33 3.30
C GLU A 73 -28.89 14.80 2.27
N SER A 74 -28.45 15.51 1.23
CA SER A 74 -29.34 16.25 0.31
C SER A 74 -29.75 15.45 -0.93
N MET A 75 -28.99 14.43 -1.33
CA MET A 75 -29.18 13.73 -2.60
C MET A 75 -29.52 12.25 -2.41
N ALA A 76 -30.26 11.68 -3.37
CA ALA A 76 -30.55 10.25 -3.41
C ALA A 76 -29.28 9.42 -3.63
N VAL A 77 -28.42 9.86 -4.56
CA VAL A 77 -27.13 9.21 -4.84
C VAL A 77 -26.08 9.68 -3.84
N LYS A 78 -25.62 8.74 -3.02
CA LYS A 78 -24.66 9.02 -1.95
C LYS A 78 -23.24 9.19 -2.49
N TYR A 79 -22.54 10.14 -1.89
CA TYR A 79 -21.12 10.35 -2.09
C TYR A 79 -20.30 9.29 -1.35
N THR A 80 -20.68 8.97 -0.11
CA THR A 80 -19.96 7.95 0.68
C THR A 80 -19.97 6.59 0.00
N ASP A 81 -18.83 5.92 0.01
CA ASP A 81 -18.68 4.54 -0.45
C ASP A 81 -19.55 3.60 0.41
N ALA A 82 -20.23 2.65 -0.22
CA ALA A 82 -21.08 1.69 0.49
C ALA A 82 -20.26 0.87 1.50
N ASP A 83 -19.00 0.55 1.16
CA ASP A 83 -18.09 -0.20 2.01
C ASP A 83 -17.75 0.57 3.30
N TYR A 84 -17.71 1.91 3.24
CA TYR A 84 -17.44 2.73 4.42
C TYR A 84 -18.50 2.54 5.51
N GLN A 85 -19.76 2.38 5.12
CA GLN A 85 -20.85 2.11 6.06
C GLN A 85 -20.71 0.71 6.66
N VAL A 86 -20.35 -0.29 5.85
CA VAL A 86 -20.09 -1.66 6.31
C VAL A 86 -18.96 -1.69 7.33
N PHE A 87 -17.86 -0.97 7.09
CA PHE A 87 -16.75 -0.89 8.05
C PHE A 87 -17.16 -0.15 9.33
N SER A 88 -17.91 0.94 9.20
CA SER A 88 -18.34 1.76 10.35
C SER A 88 -19.35 1.03 11.23
N ASP A 89 -20.25 0.25 10.65
CA ASP A 89 -21.18 -0.59 11.39
C ASP A 89 -20.44 -1.74 12.10
N ALA A 90 -19.49 -2.40 11.42
CA ALA A 90 -18.66 -3.41 12.05
C ALA A 90 -17.83 -2.85 13.21
N ALA A 91 -17.28 -1.64 13.06
CA ALA A 91 -16.60 -0.94 14.15
C ALA A 91 -17.56 -0.66 15.34
N ARG A 92 -18.83 -0.34 15.06
CA ARG A 92 -19.86 -0.18 16.10
C ARG A 92 -20.12 -1.50 16.84
N MET A 93 -20.22 -2.62 16.13
CA MET A 93 -20.39 -3.93 16.76
C MET A 93 -19.19 -4.26 17.66
N MET A 94 -17.98 -4.04 17.17
CA MET A 94 -16.76 -4.23 17.97
C MET A 94 -16.71 -3.35 19.22
N ALA A 95 -17.17 -2.09 19.12
CA ALA A 95 -17.25 -1.18 20.26
C ALA A 95 -18.27 -1.64 21.32
N MET A 96 -19.28 -2.42 20.93
CA MET A 96 -20.28 -3.02 21.82
C MET A 96 -19.80 -4.36 22.42
N GLY A 97 -18.64 -4.87 21.99
CA GLY A 97 -18.11 -6.18 22.40
C GLY A 97 -18.53 -7.33 21.47
N ASP A 98 -19.31 -7.04 20.44
CA ASP A 98 -19.78 -8.03 19.47
C ASP A 98 -18.77 -8.28 18.35
N SER A 99 -18.96 -9.37 17.62
CA SER A 99 -18.11 -9.69 16.47
C SER A 99 -18.41 -8.76 15.28
N PRO A 100 -17.39 -8.21 14.58
CA PRO A 100 -17.62 -7.41 13.37
C PRO A 100 -18.33 -8.21 12.26
N PHE A 101 -18.24 -9.54 12.32
CA PHE A 101 -18.87 -10.43 11.35
C PHE A 101 -20.37 -10.62 11.58
N GLU A 102 -20.92 -10.15 12.70
CA GLU A 102 -22.37 -10.09 12.90
C GLU A 102 -23.04 -9.06 11.99
N ARG A 103 -22.28 -8.06 11.54
CA ARG A 103 -22.73 -7.17 10.48
C ARG A 103 -22.85 -7.97 9.20
N ALA A 104 -24.08 -8.08 8.71
CA ALA A 104 -24.36 -8.69 7.41
C ALA A 104 -23.42 -8.11 6.35
N THR A 105 -22.94 -8.95 5.43
CA THR A 105 -22.04 -8.59 4.32
C THR A 105 -20.68 -8.01 4.71
N TYR A 106 -20.25 -8.08 5.98
CA TYR A 106 -18.88 -7.74 6.36
C TYR A 106 -17.91 -8.85 5.93
N ARG A 107 -17.19 -8.63 4.83
CA ARG A 107 -16.25 -9.59 4.21
C ARG A 107 -14.80 -9.12 4.27
N TYR A 108 -14.44 -8.35 5.29
CA TYR A 108 -13.14 -7.67 5.37
C TYR A 108 -12.33 -8.11 6.58
N SER A 109 -11.03 -7.80 6.55
CA SER A 109 -10.14 -7.99 7.69
C SER A 109 -10.64 -7.14 8.88
N PRO A 110 -10.79 -7.72 10.10
CA PRO A 110 -11.23 -6.97 11.28
C PRO A 110 -10.33 -5.79 11.60
N SER A 111 -9.06 -5.82 11.17
CA SER A 111 -8.12 -4.71 11.28
C SER A 111 -8.66 -3.39 10.71
N ILE A 112 -9.44 -3.44 9.62
CA ILE A 112 -10.06 -2.24 9.03
C ILE A 112 -11.13 -1.67 9.97
N ALA A 113 -12.00 -2.52 10.52
CA ALA A 113 -13.02 -2.07 11.47
C ALA A 113 -12.41 -1.55 12.77
N MET A 114 -11.33 -2.17 13.26
CA MET A 114 -10.57 -1.69 14.43
C MET A 114 -10.06 -0.25 14.25
N LEU A 115 -9.48 0.06 13.09
CA LEU A 115 -8.98 1.41 12.79
C LEU A 115 -10.12 2.45 12.73
N LEU A 116 -11.35 2.00 12.53
CA LEU A 116 -12.55 2.83 12.50
C LEU A 116 -13.33 2.85 13.82
N LEU A 117 -12.84 2.23 14.90
CA LEU A 117 -13.45 2.38 16.23
C LEU A 117 -13.68 3.86 16.62
N PRO A 118 -12.78 4.82 16.32
CA PRO A 118 -13.04 6.23 16.61
C PRO A 118 -14.20 6.85 15.79
N ASN A 119 -14.71 6.19 14.74
CA ASN A 119 -15.96 6.60 14.10
C ASN A 119 -17.15 6.58 15.09
N VAL A 120 -17.08 5.70 16.10
CA VAL A 120 -18.10 5.55 17.13
C VAL A 120 -17.91 6.59 18.24
N TRP A 121 -16.67 6.84 18.65
CA TRP A 121 -16.36 7.66 19.83
C TRP A 121 -16.20 9.16 19.53
N VAL A 122 -15.63 9.50 18.37
CA VAL A 122 -15.30 10.89 18.01
C VAL A 122 -16.22 11.40 16.91
N GLY A 123 -16.54 10.56 15.94
CA GLY A 123 -17.53 10.87 14.91
C GLY A 123 -17.25 10.21 13.56
N LYS A 124 -18.30 10.06 12.76
CA LYS A 124 -18.31 9.29 11.49
C LYS A 124 -17.32 9.78 10.43
N LEU A 125 -16.73 10.97 10.59
CA LEU A 125 -15.75 11.52 9.64
C LEU A 125 -14.34 10.99 9.86
N TRP A 126 -14.04 10.42 11.03
CA TRP A 126 -12.71 9.96 11.39
C TRP A 126 -12.09 9.06 10.31
N GLY A 127 -12.83 8.05 9.86
CA GLY A 127 -12.35 7.12 8.84
C GLY A 127 -12.07 7.78 7.49
N LYS A 128 -12.91 8.72 7.05
CA LYS A 128 -12.65 9.50 5.82
C LYS A 128 -11.37 10.33 5.95
N LEU A 129 -11.17 10.97 7.10
CA LEU A 129 -9.94 11.72 7.39
C LEU A 129 -8.72 10.80 7.44
N LEU A 130 -8.84 9.63 8.06
CA LEU A 130 -7.80 8.61 8.12
C LEU A 130 -7.40 8.15 6.72
N PHE A 131 -8.36 7.79 5.87
CA PHE A 131 -8.08 7.30 4.51
C PHE A 131 -7.52 8.41 3.60
N ALA A 132 -8.06 9.63 3.68
CA ALA A 132 -7.52 10.79 2.96
C ALA A 132 -6.08 11.12 3.40
N SER A 133 -5.79 11.04 4.71
CA SER A 133 -4.44 11.27 5.24
C SER A 133 -3.48 10.17 4.79
N THR A 134 -3.94 8.92 4.81
CA THR A 134 -3.17 7.75 4.37
C THR A 134 -2.82 7.84 2.88
N ASP A 135 -3.74 8.33 2.05
CA ASP A 135 -3.48 8.58 0.64
C ASP A 135 -2.40 9.67 0.41
N LEU A 136 -2.38 10.75 1.20
CA LEU A 136 -1.27 11.71 1.13
C LEU A 136 0.06 11.08 1.58
N LEU A 137 0.04 10.21 2.58
CA LEU A 137 1.23 9.45 3.00
C LEU A 137 1.72 8.49 1.91
N VAL A 138 0.84 7.94 1.09
CA VAL A 138 1.23 7.18 -0.12
C VAL A 138 2.06 8.05 -1.05
N GLY A 139 1.64 9.29 -1.30
CA GLY A 139 2.43 10.26 -2.07
C GLY A 139 3.83 10.51 -1.48
N CYS A 140 3.95 10.56 -0.15
CA CYS A 140 5.23 10.70 0.54
C CYS A 140 6.14 9.48 0.34
N LEU A 141 5.57 8.26 0.39
CA LEU A 141 6.33 7.04 0.12
C LEU A 141 6.74 6.95 -1.35
N LEU A 142 5.86 7.32 -2.27
CA LEU A 142 6.17 7.42 -3.70
C LEU A 142 7.36 8.34 -3.94
N ALA A 143 7.35 9.54 -3.35
CA ALA A 143 8.48 10.47 -3.43
C ALA A 143 9.79 9.84 -2.94
N ARG A 144 9.77 9.14 -1.80
CA ARG A 144 10.96 8.47 -1.25
C ARG A 144 11.49 7.36 -2.15
N ILE A 145 10.59 6.59 -2.78
CA ILE A 145 10.96 5.55 -3.75
C ILE A 145 11.64 6.18 -4.97
N LEU A 146 11.05 7.21 -5.56
CA LEU A 146 11.60 7.90 -6.73
C LEU A 146 12.97 8.56 -6.43
N MET A 147 13.14 9.16 -5.24
CA MET A 147 14.44 9.68 -4.81
C MET A 147 15.49 8.57 -4.67
N ALA A 148 15.12 7.42 -4.10
CA ALA A 148 16.02 6.29 -3.96
C ALA A 148 16.43 5.72 -5.34
N GLN A 149 15.55 5.83 -6.33
CA GLN A 149 15.82 5.46 -7.73
C GLN A 149 16.60 6.54 -8.52
N LYS A 150 16.97 7.66 -7.90
CA LYS A 150 17.68 8.78 -8.52
C LYS A 150 16.93 9.39 -9.71
N THR A 151 15.60 9.37 -9.69
CA THR A 151 14.76 10.08 -10.66
C THR A 151 15.08 11.57 -10.68
N ASP A 152 15.03 12.21 -11.85
CA ASP A 152 15.26 13.64 -11.93
C ASP A 152 14.16 14.43 -11.21
N LYS A 153 14.49 15.66 -10.81
CA LYS A 153 13.61 16.49 -9.98
C LYS A 153 12.29 16.83 -10.67
N GLN A 154 12.28 17.02 -11.99
CA GLN A 154 11.08 17.41 -12.72
C GLN A 154 10.12 16.23 -12.86
N GLN A 155 10.62 15.05 -13.25
CA GLN A 155 9.85 13.82 -13.28
C GLN A 155 9.35 13.43 -11.90
N LEU A 156 10.18 13.56 -10.86
CA LEU A 156 9.76 13.30 -9.49
C LEU A 156 8.57 14.20 -9.09
N ALA A 157 8.70 15.51 -9.30
CA ALA A 157 7.63 16.46 -8.99
C ALA A 157 6.36 16.14 -9.80
N PHE A 158 6.50 15.83 -11.10
CA PHE A 158 5.38 15.46 -11.95
C PHE A 158 4.66 14.20 -11.45
N LEU A 159 5.39 13.11 -11.18
CA LEU A 159 4.80 11.84 -10.75
C LEU A 159 4.14 11.93 -9.36
N VAL A 160 4.74 12.67 -8.43
CA VAL A 160 4.15 12.90 -7.11
C VAL A 160 2.88 13.76 -7.24
N ASN A 161 2.92 14.83 -8.02
CA ASN A 161 1.74 15.67 -8.29
C ASN A 161 0.64 14.88 -8.99
N LEU A 162 1.02 14.02 -9.93
CA LEU A 162 0.09 13.13 -10.64
C LEU A 162 -0.64 12.20 -9.68
N TRP A 163 -0.05 11.79 -8.55
CA TRP A 163 -0.74 11.02 -7.52
C TRP A 163 -1.62 11.92 -6.64
N ILE A 164 -1.02 12.91 -5.98
CA ILE A 164 -1.70 13.66 -4.90
C ILE A 164 -2.81 14.58 -5.43
N LEU A 165 -2.74 15.01 -6.69
CA LEU A 165 -3.75 15.84 -7.36
C LEU A 165 -4.65 15.04 -8.31
N ASN A 166 -4.52 13.71 -8.38
CA ASN A 166 -5.37 12.91 -9.24
C ASN A 166 -6.83 12.96 -8.76
N PRO A 167 -7.79 13.43 -9.59
CA PRO A 167 -9.19 13.54 -9.16
C PRO A 167 -9.79 12.17 -8.80
N ILE A 168 -9.35 11.07 -9.41
CA ILE A 168 -9.83 9.72 -9.10
C ILE A 168 -9.33 9.31 -7.71
N VAL A 169 -8.04 9.47 -7.43
CA VAL A 169 -7.44 9.08 -6.13
C VAL A 169 -7.99 9.93 -4.99
N VAL A 170 -8.11 11.24 -5.22
CA VAL A 170 -8.74 12.17 -4.28
C VAL A 170 -10.17 11.73 -3.99
N ASN A 171 -10.97 11.42 -5.02
CA ASN A 171 -12.35 11.00 -4.85
C ASN A 171 -12.45 9.66 -4.09
N VAL A 172 -11.69 8.63 -4.47
CA VAL A 172 -11.73 7.31 -3.82
C VAL A 172 -11.41 7.41 -2.32
N SER A 173 -10.36 8.16 -1.95
CA SER A 173 -9.97 8.30 -0.53
C SER A 173 -10.99 9.10 0.30
N THR A 174 -11.57 10.16 -0.26
CA THR A 174 -12.54 11.03 0.43
C THR A 174 -13.94 10.43 0.53
N ARG A 175 -14.31 9.52 -0.38
CA ARG A 175 -15.53 8.72 -0.27
C ARG A 175 -15.51 7.73 0.91
N GLY A 176 -14.36 7.50 1.53
CA GLY A 176 -14.21 6.57 2.67
C GLY A 176 -13.75 5.17 2.27
N ASN A 177 -13.12 4.99 1.11
CA ASN A 177 -12.65 3.68 0.69
C ASN A 177 -11.29 3.33 1.34
N ALA A 178 -11.15 2.11 1.84
CA ALA A 178 -9.94 1.61 2.49
C ALA A 178 -8.77 1.28 1.50
N GLU A 179 -8.94 1.42 0.19
CA GLU A 179 -7.85 1.19 -0.79
C GLU A 179 -6.60 2.03 -0.53
N ALA A 180 -6.76 3.25 0.01
CA ALA A 180 -5.63 4.09 0.40
C ALA A 180 -4.74 3.39 1.44
N LEU A 181 -5.34 2.71 2.42
CA LEU A 181 -4.62 1.96 3.46
C LEU A 181 -3.82 0.80 2.86
N VAL A 182 -4.42 0.04 1.94
CA VAL A 182 -3.73 -1.06 1.27
C VAL A 182 -2.57 -0.53 0.42
N SER A 183 -2.81 0.57 -0.31
CA SER A 183 -1.80 1.24 -1.11
C SER A 183 -0.62 1.71 -0.26
N LEU A 184 -0.86 2.24 0.95
CA LEU A 184 0.20 2.65 1.86
C LEU A 184 1.11 1.47 2.23
N VAL A 185 0.53 0.34 2.63
CA VAL A 185 1.32 -0.83 3.05
C VAL A 185 2.07 -1.46 1.87
N VAL A 186 1.46 -1.49 0.67
CA VAL A 186 2.14 -1.93 -0.56
C VAL A 186 3.30 -0.99 -0.91
N MET A 187 3.12 0.32 -0.80
CA MET A 187 4.20 1.28 -1.06
C MET A 187 5.30 1.22 -0.01
N ALA A 188 4.97 0.94 1.26
CA ALA A 188 5.95 0.66 2.30
C ALA A 188 6.75 -0.62 2.00
N THR A 189 6.09 -1.65 1.48
CA THR A 189 6.73 -2.88 0.99
C THR A 189 7.74 -2.56 -0.10
N ILE A 190 7.34 -1.83 -1.14
CA ILE A 190 8.21 -1.46 -2.26
C ILE A 190 9.39 -0.61 -1.78
N LEU A 191 9.16 0.37 -0.90
CA LEU A 191 10.24 1.17 -0.33
C LEU A 191 11.25 0.31 0.44
N ALA A 192 10.80 -0.67 1.21
CA ALA A 192 11.68 -1.59 1.92
C ALA A 192 12.49 -2.49 0.96
N VAL A 193 11.89 -2.91 -0.17
CA VAL A 193 12.60 -3.64 -1.24
C VAL A 193 13.67 -2.77 -1.89
N VAL A 194 13.34 -1.52 -2.24
CA VAL A 194 14.29 -0.55 -2.82
C VAL A 194 15.45 -0.26 -1.86
N GLN A 195 15.19 -0.28 -0.56
CA GLN A 195 16.19 -0.13 0.49
C GLN A 195 16.94 -1.42 0.83
N ASP A 196 16.67 -2.53 0.12
CA ASP A 196 17.32 -3.82 0.31
C ASP A 196 17.14 -4.40 1.73
N ARG A 197 15.94 -4.20 2.29
CA ARG A 197 15.55 -4.65 3.64
C ARG A 197 14.52 -5.79 3.56
N PRO A 198 14.94 -7.05 3.32
CA PRO A 198 14.03 -8.16 3.02
C PRO A 198 13.04 -8.45 4.14
N VAL A 199 13.48 -8.38 5.41
CA VAL A 199 12.60 -8.64 6.56
C VAL A 199 11.46 -7.61 6.64
N LEU A 200 11.77 -6.30 6.52
CA LEU A 200 10.73 -5.26 6.56
C LEU A 200 9.79 -5.36 5.36
N ALA A 201 10.33 -5.65 4.17
CA ALA A 201 9.52 -5.86 2.98
C ALA A 201 8.55 -7.03 3.17
N GLY A 202 9.01 -8.16 3.71
CA GLY A 202 8.15 -9.29 3.98
C GLY A 202 7.09 -8.98 5.03
N LEU A 203 7.47 -8.36 6.16
CA LEU A 203 6.51 -7.95 7.19
C LEU A 203 5.38 -7.08 6.65
N PHE A 204 5.70 -6.07 5.82
CA PHE A 204 4.70 -5.22 5.19
C PHE A 204 3.87 -5.96 4.15
N LEU A 205 4.47 -6.85 3.34
CA LEU A 205 3.69 -7.64 2.39
C LEU A 205 2.68 -8.55 3.11
N GLY A 206 3.11 -9.24 4.17
CA GLY A 206 2.22 -10.08 4.98
C GLY A 206 1.07 -9.28 5.59
N LEU A 207 1.35 -8.05 6.06
CA LEU A 207 0.31 -7.12 6.53
C LEU A 207 -0.62 -6.70 5.39
N ALA A 208 -0.10 -6.37 4.21
CA ALA A 208 -0.93 -5.97 3.07
C ALA A 208 -1.89 -7.11 2.65
N VAL A 209 -1.38 -8.34 2.54
CA VAL A 209 -2.16 -9.55 2.23
C VAL A 209 -3.22 -9.84 3.30
N HIS A 210 -2.90 -9.57 4.56
CA HIS A 210 -3.84 -9.71 5.67
C HIS A 210 -4.98 -8.67 5.61
N VAL A 211 -4.69 -7.43 5.19
CA VAL A 211 -5.70 -6.37 5.06
C VAL A 211 -6.61 -6.64 3.86
N LYS A 212 -6.04 -7.03 2.72
CA LYS A 212 -6.77 -7.52 1.53
C LYS A 212 -5.93 -8.60 0.84
N VAL A 213 -6.55 -9.63 0.28
CA VAL A 213 -5.82 -10.78 -0.27
C VAL A 213 -5.02 -10.46 -1.54
N TYR A 214 -5.51 -9.56 -2.39
CA TYR A 214 -4.96 -9.34 -3.74
C TYR A 214 -3.47 -8.96 -3.83
N PRO A 215 -2.83 -8.25 -2.86
CA PRO A 215 -1.39 -7.98 -2.89
C PRO A 215 -0.52 -9.24 -2.90
N ILE A 216 -1.09 -10.42 -2.65
CA ILE A 216 -0.38 -11.70 -2.75
C ILE A 216 0.23 -11.93 -4.13
N ILE A 217 -0.33 -11.31 -5.19
CA ILE A 217 0.22 -11.37 -6.55
C ILE A 217 1.64 -10.79 -6.64
N TYR A 218 2.03 -9.90 -5.72
CA TYR A 218 3.36 -9.32 -5.67
C TYR A 218 4.39 -10.22 -4.97
N SER A 219 3.99 -11.31 -4.32
CA SER A 219 4.89 -12.19 -3.58
C SER A 219 6.03 -12.74 -4.43
N LEU A 220 5.72 -13.32 -5.59
CA LEU A 220 6.71 -13.90 -6.50
C LEU A 220 7.67 -12.86 -7.09
N PRO A 221 7.22 -11.76 -7.74
CA PRO A 221 8.15 -10.79 -8.32
C PRO A 221 9.03 -10.13 -7.25
N LEU A 222 8.51 -9.84 -6.06
CA LEU A 222 9.30 -9.27 -4.97
C LEU A 222 10.29 -10.30 -4.39
N TYR A 223 9.91 -11.57 -4.25
CA TYR A 223 10.82 -12.65 -3.87
C TYR A 223 12.00 -12.75 -4.84
N LEU A 224 11.70 -12.79 -6.15
CA LEU A 224 12.72 -12.88 -7.20
C LEU A 224 13.63 -11.64 -7.24
N SER A 225 13.13 -10.46 -6.84
CA SER A 225 13.95 -9.25 -6.75
C SER A 225 15.12 -9.38 -5.76
N PHE A 226 14.98 -10.21 -4.73
CA PHE A 226 16.04 -10.49 -3.75
C PHE A 226 17.02 -11.58 -4.17
N CYS A 227 16.69 -12.37 -5.20
CA CYS A 227 17.59 -13.39 -5.74
C CYS A 227 18.80 -12.79 -6.48
N ARG A 228 18.74 -11.48 -6.82
CA ARG A 228 19.75 -10.54 -7.37
C ARG A 228 20.60 -10.96 -8.58
N GLU A 229 20.97 -12.22 -8.77
CA GLU A 229 21.63 -12.73 -9.96
C GLU A 229 21.27 -14.20 -10.11
N ILE A 230 20.22 -14.53 -10.89
CA ILE A 230 20.02 -15.92 -11.32
C ILE A 230 21.13 -16.20 -12.34
N ARG A 231 22.30 -16.67 -11.88
CA ARG A 231 23.35 -17.13 -12.79
C ARG A 231 22.89 -18.49 -13.29
N ARG A 232 22.86 -18.66 -14.62
CA ARG A 232 22.35 -19.86 -15.33
C ARG A 232 22.89 -21.21 -14.81
N VAL A 233 23.98 -21.20 -14.06
CA VAL A 233 24.71 -22.38 -13.59
C VAL A 233 24.13 -22.98 -12.30
N SER A 234 23.41 -22.21 -11.47
CA SER A 234 22.91 -22.71 -10.18
C SER A 234 21.55 -22.11 -9.78
N PHE A 235 20.53 -22.36 -10.62
CA PHE A 235 19.16 -21.89 -10.38
C PHE A 235 18.64 -22.19 -8.97
N PHE A 236 18.90 -23.40 -8.44
CA PHE A 236 18.43 -23.80 -7.11
C PHE A 236 19.08 -23.00 -5.98
N SER A 237 20.40 -22.79 -5.99
CA SER A 237 21.05 -22.01 -4.91
C SER A 237 20.67 -20.55 -4.96
N ASP A 238 20.48 -20.00 -6.17
CA ASP A 238 20.14 -18.59 -6.37
C ASP A 238 18.68 -18.33 -6.00
N PHE A 239 17.80 -19.32 -6.22
CA PHE A 239 16.40 -19.26 -5.80
C PHE A 239 16.27 -19.33 -4.27
N PHE A 240 17.07 -20.15 -3.59
CA PHE A 240 17.07 -20.29 -2.12
C PHE A 240 18.13 -19.40 -1.45
N ASN A 241 18.19 -18.14 -1.84
CA ASN A 241 19.07 -17.16 -1.20
C ASN A 241 18.56 -16.78 0.20
N LYS A 242 19.48 -16.60 1.15
CA LYS A 242 19.21 -16.08 2.51
C LYS A 242 18.27 -14.87 2.51
N ARG A 243 18.46 -13.90 1.61
CA ARG A 243 17.64 -12.68 1.55
C ARG A 243 16.21 -12.94 1.08
N SER A 244 16.04 -13.73 0.03
CA SER A 244 14.72 -14.12 -0.48
C SER A 244 13.96 -14.95 0.55
N LEU A 245 14.66 -15.86 1.25
CA LEU A 245 14.10 -16.63 2.36
C LEU A 245 13.71 -15.73 3.55
N GLN A 246 14.54 -14.76 3.94
CA GLN A 246 14.19 -13.79 4.99
C GLN A 246 12.91 -13.02 4.63
N PHE A 247 12.77 -12.60 3.38
CA PHE A 247 11.55 -11.96 2.88
C PHE A 247 10.34 -12.91 2.97
N ALA A 248 10.46 -14.14 2.45
CA ALA A 248 9.37 -15.11 2.48
C ALA A 248 8.93 -15.46 3.91
N PHE A 249 9.87 -15.80 4.79
CA PHE A 249 9.59 -16.16 6.18
C PHE A 249 8.96 -15.00 6.95
N SER A 250 9.45 -13.77 6.77
CA SER A 250 8.85 -12.60 7.43
C SER A 250 7.45 -12.27 6.91
N ALA A 251 7.18 -12.47 5.61
CA ALA A 251 5.84 -12.32 5.05
C ALA A 251 4.86 -13.36 5.61
N ILE A 252 5.26 -14.64 5.62
CA ILE A 252 4.46 -15.72 6.19
C ILE A 252 4.22 -15.45 7.68
N LEU A 253 5.27 -15.10 8.43
CA LEU A 253 5.15 -14.82 9.85
C LEU A 253 4.17 -13.67 10.14
N SER A 254 4.30 -12.54 9.45
CA SER A 254 3.41 -11.38 9.61
C SER A 254 1.95 -11.75 9.32
N PHE A 255 1.71 -12.42 8.19
CA PHE A 255 0.36 -12.87 7.81
C PHE A 255 -0.21 -13.88 8.82
N SER A 256 0.58 -14.88 9.21
CA SER A 256 0.14 -15.95 10.13
C SER A 256 -0.10 -15.43 11.55
N VAL A 257 0.72 -14.52 12.06
CA VAL A 257 0.52 -13.92 13.40
C VAL A 257 -0.76 -13.11 13.43
N LEU A 258 -0.99 -12.25 12.43
CA LEU A 258 -2.22 -11.46 12.35
C LEU A 258 -3.46 -12.35 12.17
N THR A 259 -3.38 -13.30 11.23
CA THR A 259 -4.47 -14.26 10.99
C THR A 259 -4.76 -15.09 12.23
N GLY A 260 -3.72 -15.57 12.92
CA GLY A 260 -3.83 -16.33 14.16
C GLY A 260 -4.48 -15.51 15.28
N ALA A 261 -4.07 -14.26 15.45
CA ALA A 261 -4.66 -13.35 16.43
C ALA A 261 -6.17 -13.16 16.17
N PHE A 262 -6.56 -12.87 14.93
CA PHE A 262 -7.97 -12.69 14.58
C PHE A 262 -8.77 -14.00 14.59
N PHE A 263 -8.14 -15.14 14.32
CA PHE A 263 -8.77 -16.43 14.46
C PHE A 263 -9.05 -16.77 15.93
N VAL A 264 -8.15 -16.44 16.86
CA VAL A 264 -8.41 -16.60 18.29
C VAL A 264 -9.58 -15.72 18.74
N MET A 265 -9.72 -14.51 18.20
CA MET A 265 -10.81 -13.59 18.56
C MET A 265 -12.18 -13.98 17.96
N TYR A 266 -12.21 -14.43 16.70
CA TYR A 266 -13.46 -14.54 15.93
C TYR A 266 -13.71 -15.94 15.31
N GLY A 267 -12.79 -16.88 15.51
CA GLY A 267 -12.89 -18.26 15.07
C GLY A 267 -13.02 -18.44 13.56
N HIS A 268 -13.68 -19.53 13.17
CA HIS A 268 -13.86 -19.90 11.75
C HIS A 268 -14.65 -18.86 10.94
N ARG A 269 -15.51 -18.07 11.60
CA ARG A 269 -16.29 -17.03 10.91
C ARG A 269 -15.37 -16.01 10.25
N PHE A 270 -14.29 -15.60 10.92
CA PHE A 270 -13.28 -14.73 10.30
C PHE A 270 -12.66 -15.33 9.04
N LEU A 271 -12.13 -16.57 9.12
CA LEU A 271 -11.47 -17.20 7.98
C LEU A 271 -12.43 -17.36 6.80
N HIS A 272 -13.68 -17.74 7.10
CA HIS A 272 -14.69 -17.91 6.07
C HIS A 272 -15.03 -16.58 5.40
N GLU A 273 -15.38 -15.57 6.20
CA GLU A 273 -15.88 -14.28 5.72
C GLU A 273 -14.80 -13.45 5.02
N ALA A 274 -13.57 -13.43 5.54
CA ALA A 274 -12.48 -12.59 5.04
C ALA A 274 -11.64 -13.23 3.92
N TYR A 275 -11.59 -14.57 3.84
CA TYR A 275 -10.71 -15.27 2.89
C TYR A 275 -11.47 -16.28 2.02
N ILE A 276 -12.07 -17.29 2.63
CA ILE A 276 -12.63 -18.45 1.89
C ILE A 276 -13.80 -18.04 1.01
N TYR A 277 -14.62 -17.10 1.48
CA TYR A 277 -15.76 -16.57 0.73
C TYR A 277 -15.35 -16.07 -0.67
N HIS A 278 -14.16 -15.47 -0.80
CA HIS A 278 -13.68 -14.95 -2.09
C HIS A 278 -13.27 -16.03 -3.09
N VAL A 279 -12.98 -17.25 -2.63
CA VAL A 279 -12.64 -18.37 -3.52
C VAL A 279 -13.90 -18.94 -4.18
N PHE A 280 -15.00 -19.00 -3.44
CA PHE A 280 -16.26 -19.59 -3.91
C PHE A 280 -17.29 -18.57 -4.39
N ARG A 281 -17.06 -17.27 -4.15
CA ARG A 281 -17.98 -16.22 -4.57
C ARG A 281 -18.09 -16.21 -6.09
N VAL A 282 -19.32 -16.39 -6.58
CA VAL A 282 -19.70 -16.13 -7.96
C VAL A 282 -20.24 -14.70 -8.03
N ASP A 283 -19.46 -13.76 -8.55
CA ASP A 283 -19.87 -12.36 -8.62
C ASP A 283 -20.59 -12.05 -9.94
N HIS A 284 -21.90 -11.84 -9.85
CA HIS A 284 -22.73 -11.46 -10.99
C HIS A 284 -23.00 -9.95 -11.07
N ARG A 285 -22.69 -9.17 -10.01
CA ARG A 285 -23.04 -7.74 -9.90
C ARG A 285 -21.86 -6.79 -10.04
N HIS A 286 -20.62 -7.26 -9.87
CA HIS A 286 -19.41 -6.42 -9.91
C HIS A 286 -18.42 -6.82 -11.02
N ASN A 287 -18.78 -7.83 -11.82
CA ASN A 287 -18.09 -8.07 -13.06
C ASN A 287 -18.69 -7.12 -14.11
N PHE A 288 -17.84 -6.41 -14.85
CA PHE A 288 -18.18 -5.75 -16.13
C PHE A 288 -18.59 -6.78 -17.20
N SER A 289 -19.18 -7.91 -16.80
CA SER A 289 -19.73 -8.92 -17.68
C SER A 289 -21.00 -8.35 -18.32
N LEU A 290 -21.30 -8.82 -19.53
CA LEU A 290 -22.48 -8.41 -20.29
C LEU A 290 -23.80 -8.61 -19.52
N TYR A 291 -23.82 -9.52 -18.53
CA TYR A 291 -24.97 -9.78 -17.66
C TYR A 291 -25.31 -8.64 -16.69
N PHE A 292 -24.38 -7.71 -16.45
CA PHE A 292 -24.59 -6.57 -15.54
C PHE A 292 -25.77 -5.69 -15.98
N TYR A 293 -25.90 -5.41 -17.29
CA TYR A 293 -26.93 -4.52 -17.83
C TYR A 293 -28.35 -5.10 -17.78
N GLN A 294 -28.49 -6.42 -17.77
CA GLN A 294 -29.82 -7.07 -17.82
C GLN A 294 -30.54 -7.07 -16.46
N ARG A 295 -29.85 -6.72 -15.36
CA ARG A 295 -30.36 -6.92 -13.99
C ARG A 295 -30.72 -5.65 -13.24
N TYR A 296 -30.41 -4.48 -13.79
CA TYR A 296 -30.87 -3.19 -13.30
C TYR A 296 -31.84 -2.61 -14.34
N PRO A 297 -33.17 -2.83 -14.20
CA PRO A 297 -34.12 -2.10 -15.02
C PRO A 297 -33.97 -0.61 -14.72
N TRP A 298 -33.87 0.18 -15.79
CA TRP A 298 -33.88 1.65 -15.75
C TRP A 298 -35.17 2.18 -15.15
#